data_AF-A0A5N8WL85-F1
#
_entry.id   AF-A0A5N8WL85-F1
#
_cell.length_a   1.000
_cell.length_b   1.000
_cell.length_c   1.000
_cell.angle_alpha   90.00
_cell.angle_beta   90.00
_cell.angle_gamma   90.00
#
_symmetry.space_group_name_H-M   'P 1'
#
loop_
_entity.id
_entity.type
_entity.pdbx_description
1 polymer ?
#
loop_
_entity_poly.entity_id
_entity_poly.type
_entity_poly.pdbx_seq_one_letter_code
_entity_poly.pdbx_strand_id
1 'polypeptide(L)'
;MGASPSGAVTVYVDPSLGPQGMQNATDLLSDADRVFNLNNTIFNTTGAPVSAIVFALGGVADGSGGADHDGCTFQSGGAIEVDASFGNPARVSGLFEAELSECAMNGQLCGLSTGEALSRWCAAVASNNALVDFATAPDWAEHGARNFVDRTDPTDRNPLSTGCGMAFISCLISQGHKLPQIAQEMVPLGDTGTLAELYARLTGGPQSQAWPDFEQAIKGLPDGVTSDDPFGAFPTAI
;
A
#
# COMPACT_ATOMS: atom_id res chain seq x y z
N MET A 1 -24.85 -1.37 0.89
CA MET A 1 -24.84 -2.85 0.82
C MET A 1 -25.13 -3.46 2.16
N GLY A 2 -24.29 -3.22 3.17
CA GLY A 2 -24.43 -3.78 4.51
C GLY A 2 -23.08 -3.82 5.23
N ALA A 3 -23.06 -4.37 6.44
CA ALA A 3 -21.83 -4.62 7.19
C ALA A 3 -21.32 -6.04 6.92
N SER A 4 -19.99 -6.20 6.96
CA SER A 4 -19.32 -7.51 6.90
C SER A 4 -19.73 -8.37 8.11
N PRO A 5 -19.55 -9.71 8.08
CA PRO A 5 -19.91 -10.60 9.19
C PRO A 5 -19.32 -10.19 10.55
N SER A 6 -18.09 -9.68 10.59
CA SER A 6 -17.47 -9.18 11.82
C SER A 6 -18.00 -7.82 12.29
N GLY A 7 -18.65 -7.06 11.39
CA GLY A 7 -19.04 -5.68 11.61
C GLY A 7 -17.89 -4.66 11.49
N ALA A 8 -16.69 -5.10 11.10
CA ALA A 8 -15.53 -4.22 10.95
C ALA A 8 -15.60 -3.29 9.72
N VAL A 9 -16.30 -3.71 8.66
CA VAL A 9 -16.40 -2.92 7.42
C VAL A 9 -17.86 -2.79 7.01
N THR A 10 -18.31 -1.57 6.76
CA THR A 10 -19.62 -1.30 6.14
C THR A 10 -19.44 -0.87 4.70
N VAL A 11 -20.03 -1.60 3.75
CA VAL A 11 -19.89 -1.30 2.32
C VAL A 11 -21.09 -0.53 1.79
N TYR A 12 -20.80 0.58 1.13
CA TYR A 12 -21.71 1.43 0.36
C TYR A 12 -21.34 1.40 -1.11
N VAL A 13 -22.29 1.80 -1.95
CA VAL A 13 -22.07 1.89 -3.40
C VAL A 13 -22.92 3.01 -3.97
N ASP A 14 -22.36 3.77 -4.90
CA ASP A 14 -23.11 4.73 -5.69
C ASP A 14 -24.14 3.99 -6.57
N PRO A 15 -25.46 4.20 -6.35
CA PRO A 15 -26.49 3.52 -7.13
C PRO A 15 -26.44 3.85 -8.63
N SER A 16 -25.78 4.94 -9.04
CA SER A 16 -25.63 5.33 -10.44
C SER A 16 -24.82 4.31 -11.26
N LEU A 17 -23.95 3.53 -10.60
CA LEU A 17 -23.13 2.48 -11.20
C LEU A 17 -23.92 1.24 -11.63
N GLY A 18 -25.19 1.15 -11.25
CA GLY A 18 -26.09 0.07 -11.64
C GLY A 18 -25.60 -1.33 -11.19
N PRO A 19 -25.98 -2.40 -11.92
CA PRO A 19 -25.68 -3.77 -11.51
C PRO A 19 -24.19 -4.09 -11.37
N GLN A 20 -23.32 -3.46 -12.15
CA GLN A 20 -21.88 -3.74 -12.09
C GLN A 20 -21.24 -3.12 -10.84
N GLY A 21 -21.63 -1.90 -10.46
CA GLY A 21 -21.22 -1.32 -9.17
C GLY A 21 -21.73 -2.14 -7.99
N MET A 22 -22.99 -2.57 -8.05
CA MET A 22 -23.57 -3.48 -7.05
C MET A 22 -22.78 -4.79 -6.93
N GLN A 23 -22.30 -5.34 -8.04
CA GLN A 23 -21.44 -6.52 -8.03
C GLN A 23 -20.09 -6.24 -7.35
N ASN A 24 -19.39 -5.16 -7.71
CA ASN A 24 -18.15 -4.78 -7.03
C ASN A 24 -18.33 -4.61 -5.52
N ALA A 25 -19.41 -3.95 -5.09
CA ALA A 25 -19.70 -3.75 -3.69
C ALA A 25 -20.09 -5.05 -2.96
N THR A 26 -20.71 -6.01 -3.66
CA THR A 26 -21.00 -7.35 -3.13
C THR A 26 -19.70 -8.14 -2.95
N ASP A 27 -18.82 -8.11 -3.94
CA ASP A 27 -17.54 -8.81 -3.90
C ASP A 27 -16.65 -8.23 -2.79
N LEU A 28 -16.54 -6.90 -2.71
CA LEU A 28 -15.81 -6.23 -1.63
C LEU A 28 -16.38 -6.58 -0.25
N LEU A 29 -17.72 -6.56 -0.09
CA LEU A 29 -18.35 -6.94 1.18
C LEU A 29 -18.02 -8.39 1.58
N SER A 30 -17.92 -9.30 0.62
CA SER A 30 -17.57 -10.70 0.86
C SER A 30 -16.10 -10.90 1.27
N ASP A 31 -15.22 -9.99 0.85
CA ASP A 31 -13.77 -10.05 1.06
C ASP A 31 -13.28 -9.15 2.21
N ALA A 32 -14.12 -8.20 2.64
CA ALA A 32 -13.75 -7.12 3.56
C ALA A 32 -13.13 -7.62 4.88
N ASP A 33 -13.68 -8.68 5.48
CA ASP A 33 -13.13 -9.24 6.72
C ASP A 33 -11.75 -9.85 6.52
N ARG A 34 -11.45 -10.42 5.34
CA ARG A 34 -10.11 -10.96 5.04
C ARG A 34 -9.10 -9.82 4.95
N VAL A 35 -9.45 -8.77 4.19
CA VAL A 35 -8.61 -7.58 3.99
C VAL A 35 -8.34 -6.90 5.34
N PHE A 36 -9.39 -6.61 6.11
CA PHE A 36 -9.27 -6.00 7.43
C PHE A 36 -8.42 -6.80 8.42
N ASN A 37 -8.57 -8.13 8.45
CA ASN A 37 -7.77 -8.97 9.33
C ASN A 37 -6.30 -9.07 8.90
N LEU A 38 -6.02 -9.08 7.59
CA LEU A 38 -4.66 -9.04 7.07
C LEU A 38 -3.98 -7.73 7.45
N ASN A 39 -4.66 -6.61 7.25
CA ASN A 39 -4.19 -5.28 7.64
C ASN A 39 -3.84 -5.22 9.14
N ASN A 40 -4.77 -5.64 10.00
CA ASN A 40 -4.56 -5.74 11.44
C ASN A 40 -3.33 -6.59 11.81
N THR A 41 -3.09 -7.68 11.08
CA THR A 41 -1.93 -8.55 11.28
C THR A 41 -0.63 -7.85 10.88
N ILE A 42 -0.62 -7.16 9.74
CA ILE A 42 0.55 -6.40 9.26
C ILE A 42 0.95 -5.33 10.28
N PHE A 43 -0.02 -4.52 10.73
CA PHE A 43 0.24 -3.38 11.61
C PHE A 43 0.21 -3.71 13.11
N ASN A 44 -0.09 -4.97 13.49
CA ASN A 44 -0.30 -5.39 14.88
C ASN A 44 -1.29 -4.47 15.63
N THR A 45 -2.44 -4.25 15.01
CA THR A 45 -3.52 -3.41 15.54
C THR A 45 -4.82 -4.22 15.62
N THR A 46 -5.76 -3.74 16.44
CA THR A 46 -7.14 -4.27 16.45
C THR A 46 -8.04 -3.57 15.42
N GLY A 47 -7.55 -2.47 14.84
CA GLY A 47 -8.32 -1.59 13.97
C GLY A 47 -9.48 -0.91 14.68
N ALA A 48 -10.32 -0.23 13.89
CA ALA A 48 -11.65 0.19 14.30
C ALA A 48 -12.60 0.09 13.08
N PRO A 49 -13.93 0.05 13.29
CA PRO A 49 -14.87 -0.07 12.18
C PRO A 49 -14.72 1.06 11.15
N VAL A 50 -14.73 0.68 9.87
CA VAL A 50 -14.64 1.61 8.72
C VAL A 50 -15.81 1.44 7.76
N SER A 51 -15.97 2.40 6.87
CA SER A 51 -16.86 2.36 5.71
C SER A 51 -16.02 2.29 4.44
N ALA A 52 -16.43 1.45 3.50
CA ALA A 52 -15.89 1.43 2.14
C ALA A 52 -17.00 1.87 1.17
N ILE A 53 -16.73 2.87 0.35
CA ILE A 53 -17.71 3.52 -0.53
C ILE A 53 -17.27 3.30 -1.98
N VAL A 54 -17.93 2.38 -2.67
CA VAL A 54 -17.64 2.09 -4.08
C VAL A 54 -18.30 3.13 -4.99
N PHE A 55 -17.52 3.93 -5.72
CA PHE A 55 -18.04 4.92 -6.66
C PHE A 55 -17.11 5.08 -7.88
N ALA A 56 -17.51 5.86 -8.88
CA ALA A 56 -16.66 6.17 -10.04
C ALA A 56 -15.74 7.36 -9.75
N LEU A 57 -14.58 7.10 -9.16
CA LEU A 57 -13.60 8.13 -8.83
C LEU A 57 -12.99 8.66 -10.14
N GLY A 58 -13.04 9.99 -10.33
CA GLY A 58 -12.67 10.60 -11.61
C GLY A 58 -13.69 10.39 -12.76
N GLY A 59 -14.86 9.81 -12.46
CA GLY A 59 -15.96 9.65 -13.42
C GLY A 59 -15.86 8.44 -14.34
N VAL A 60 -14.90 7.55 -14.10
CA VAL A 60 -14.74 6.25 -14.78
C VAL A 60 -14.90 5.12 -13.76
N ALA A 61 -15.18 3.90 -14.22
CA ALA A 61 -15.40 2.72 -13.35
C ALA A 61 -14.49 1.54 -13.76
N ASP A 62 -13.23 1.85 -14.01
CA ASP A 62 -12.17 0.88 -14.35
C ASP A 62 -11.11 0.73 -13.24
N GLY A 63 -11.23 1.48 -12.14
CA GLY A 63 -10.33 1.45 -11.00
C GLY A 63 -9.08 2.33 -11.18
N SER A 64 -8.98 3.09 -12.29
CA SER A 64 -7.84 3.98 -12.52
C SER A 64 -7.88 5.26 -11.68
N GLY A 65 -9.03 5.57 -11.06
CA GLY A 65 -9.15 6.68 -10.13
C GLY A 65 -8.42 6.43 -8.81
N GLY A 66 -8.19 5.18 -8.44
CA GLY A 66 -7.54 4.82 -7.18
C GLY A 66 -8.53 4.76 -6.01
N ALA A 67 -8.09 5.18 -4.84
CA ALA A 67 -8.92 5.34 -3.66
C ALA A 67 -8.53 6.63 -2.93
N ASP A 68 -9.36 7.07 -1.99
CA ASP A 68 -9.16 8.29 -1.22
C ASP A 68 -9.83 8.19 0.16
N HIS A 69 -9.36 8.99 1.12
CA HIS A 69 -9.94 9.14 2.44
C HIS A 69 -9.53 10.47 3.08
N ASP A 70 -10.48 11.15 3.74
CA ASP A 70 -10.30 12.51 4.25
C ASP A 70 -9.52 12.60 5.61
N GLY A 71 -8.68 11.61 5.94
CA GLY A 71 -7.76 11.74 7.08
C GLY A 71 -7.02 10.46 7.52
N CYS A 72 -5.93 10.60 8.25
CA CYS A 72 -4.96 9.50 8.40
C CYS A 72 -5.19 8.52 9.58
N THR A 73 -6.41 8.39 10.09
CA THR A 73 -6.72 7.49 11.24
C THR A 73 -8.05 6.80 11.01
N PHE A 74 -8.33 5.67 11.67
CA PHE A 74 -9.66 5.06 11.58
C PHE A 74 -10.81 6.01 11.96
N GLN A 75 -10.58 7.00 12.83
CA GLN A 75 -11.62 7.95 13.26
C GLN A 75 -11.86 9.07 12.23
N SER A 76 -10.81 9.55 11.55
CA SER A 76 -10.90 10.68 10.61
C SER A 76 -10.99 10.23 9.14
N GLY A 77 -10.36 9.11 8.78
CA GLY A 77 -10.31 8.51 7.45
C GLY A 77 -11.08 7.21 7.30
N GLY A 78 -11.78 6.76 8.34
CA GLY A 78 -12.57 5.53 8.28
C GLY A 78 -13.75 5.57 7.31
N ALA A 79 -13.90 6.61 6.50
CA ALA A 79 -14.77 6.65 5.34
C ALA A 79 -13.90 6.61 4.08
N ILE A 80 -13.62 5.39 3.61
CA ILE A 80 -12.71 5.12 2.50
C ILE A 80 -13.52 5.08 1.20
N GLU A 81 -13.15 5.93 0.26
CA GLU A 81 -13.73 5.96 -1.09
C GLU A 81 -12.87 5.10 -2.02
N VAL A 82 -13.51 4.20 -2.77
CA VAL A 82 -12.82 3.21 -3.60
C VAL A 82 -13.37 3.30 -5.02
N ASP A 83 -12.49 3.48 -5.99
CA ASP A 83 -12.91 3.48 -7.39
C ASP A 83 -13.46 2.11 -7.79
N ALA A 84 -14.62 2.14 -8.45
CA ALA A 84 -15.24 0.95 -9.00
C ALA A 84 -14.35 0.39 -10.12
N SER A 85 -14.23 -0.93 -10.18
CA SER A 85 -13.52 -1.60 -11.28
C SER A 85 -14.33 -2.79 -11.76
N PHE A 86 -15.14 -2.53 -12.79
CA PHE A 86 -16.12 -3.51 -13.25
C PHE A 86 -15.46 -4.81 -13.73
N GLY A 87 -15.87 -5.93 -13.13
CA GLY A 87 -15.32 -7.25 -13.43
C GLY A 87 -13.95 -7.53 -12.82
N ASN A 88 -13.39 -6.61 -12.02
CA ASN A 88 -12.12 -6.78 -11.33
C ASN A 88 -12.25 -6.55 -9.81
N PRO A 89 -12.87 -7.49 -9.08
CA PRO A 89 -13.08 -7.35 -7.64
C PRO A 89 -11.76 -7.30 -6.85
N ALA A 90 -10.71 -7.98 -7.32
CA ALA A 90 -9.41 -7.96 -6.67
C ALA A 90 -8.79 -6.55 -6.67
N ARG A 91 -8.96 -5.78 -7.76
CA ARG A 91 -8.56 -4.38 -7.81
C ARG A 91 -9.30 -3.56 -6.75
N VAL A 92 -10.62 -3.70 -6.63
CA VAL A 92 -11.42 -2.99 -5.62
C VAL A 92 -10.95 -3.32 -4.19
N SER A 93 -10.68 -4.60 -3.89
CA SER A 93 -10.11 -4.99 -2.59
C SER A 93 -8.70 -4.41 -2.36
N GLY A 94 -7.87 -4.34 -3.40
CA GLY A 94 -6.53 -3.75 -3.31
C GLY A 94 -6.58 -2.24 -3.03
N LEU A 95 -7.45 -1.52 -3.74
CA LEU A 95 -7.67 -0.09 -3.53
C LEU A 95 -8.20 0.19 -2.11
N PHE A 96 -9.14 -0.63 -1.61
CA PHE A 96 -9.59 -0.55 -0.22
C PHE A 96 -8.45 -0.77 0.79
N GLU A 97 -7.58 -1.77 0.56
CA GLU A 97 -6.46 -2.04 1.47
C GLU A 97 -5.44 -0.91 1.50
N ALA A 98 -5.18 -0.24 0.36
CA ALA A 98 -4.25 0.89 0.31
C ALA A 98 -4.65 1.95 1.35
N GLU A 99 -5.89 2.42 1.34
CA GLU A 99 -6.35 3.44 2.29
C GLU A 99 -6.55 2.90 3.71
N LEU A 100 -6.99 1.64 3.85
CA LEU A 100 -7.14 1.02 5.16
C LEU A 100 -5.80 0.94 5.90
N SER A 101 -4.72 0.68 5.18
CA SER A 101 -3.37 0.66 5.73
C SER A 101 -2.92 2.02 6.24
N GLU A 102 -3.27 3.11 5.56
CA GLU A 102 -2.97 4.46 6.07
C GLU A 102 -3.73 4.78 7.36
N CYS A 103 -5.00 4.34 7.46
CA CYS A 103 -5.73 4.42 8.72
C CYS A 103 -5.03 3.64 9.86
N ALA A 104 -4.44 2.48 9.55
CA ALA A 104 -3.71 1.65 10.49
C ALA A 104 -2.34 2.21 10.90
N MET A 105 -1.74 3.06 10.07
CA MET A 105 -0.55 3.84 10.44
C MET A 105 -0.86 4.94 11.48
N ASN A 106 -2.14 5.13 11.83
CA ASN A 106 -2.61 5.90 12.98
C ASN A 106 -2.07 7.34 13.04
N GLY A 107 -2.18 8.03 11.91
CA GLY A 107 -1.78 9.43 11.75
C GLY A 107 -0.28 9.62 11.52
N GLN A 108 0.48 8.55 11.32
CA GLN A 108 1.87 8.61 10.87
C GLN A 108 1.95 8.20 9.39
N LEU A 109 3.00 8.64 8.71
CA LEU A 109 3.39 8.22 7.35
C LEU A 109 2.43 8.59 6.21
N CYS A 110 1.16 8.84 6.51
CA CYS A 110 0.12 9.26 5.59
C CYS A 110 0.49 10.58 4.88
N GLY A 111 0.28 10.65 3.57
CA GLY A 111 0.70 11.78 2.76
C GLY A 111 2.21 11.86 2.52
N LEU A 112 2.98 10.82 2.87
CA LEU A 112 4.43 10.74 2.70
C LEU A 112 4.81 9.54 1.84
N SER A 113 5.91 9.66 1.10
CA SER A 113 6.43 8.57 0.25
C SER A 113 6.65 7.22 0.96
N THR A 114 6.98 7.23 2.26
CA THR A 114 7.17 6.01 3.05
C THR A 114 5.85 5.33 3.40
N GLY A 115 4.80 6.11 3.70
CA GLY A 115 3.45 5.60 3.90
C GLY A 115 2.87 5.05 2.60
N GLU A 116 2.97 5.83 1.52
CA GLU A 116 2.49 5.44 0.19
C GLU A 116 3.16 4.15 -0.32
N ALA A 117 4.47 3.99 -0.14
CA ALA A 117 5.14 2.74 -0.51
C ALA A 117 4.65 1.56 0.36
N LEU A 118 4.47 1.78 1.66
CA LEU A 118 4.01 0.73 2.58
C LEU A 118 2.56 0.32 2.30
N SER A 119 1.68 1.28 2.03
CA SER A 119 0.26 1.05 1.72
C SER A 119 0.10 0.27 0.42
N ARG A 120 0.88 0.62 -0.60
CA ARG A 120 0.89 -0.10 -1.89
C ARG A 120 1.42 -1.52 -1.77
N TRP A 121 2.39 -1.79 -0.87
CA TRP A 121 2.79 -3.15 -0.55
C TRP A 121 1.69 -3.96 0.15
N CYS A 122 0.95 -3.34 1.08
CA CYS A 122 -0.20 -3.97 1.73
C CYS A 122 -1.28 -4.31 0.69
N ALA A 123 -1.62 -3.36 -0.18
CA ALA A 123 -2.57 -3.52 -1.27
C ALA A 123 -2.16 -4.62 -2.25
N ALA A 124 -0.88 -4.67 -2.62
CA ALA A 124 -0.36 -5.72 -3.48
C ALA A 124 -0.61 -7.09 -2.81
N VAL A 125 -0.22 -7.28 -1.55
CA VAL A 125 -0.38 -8.56 -0.85
C VAL A 125 -1.85 -8.94 -0.72
N ALA A 126 -2.71 -8.00 -0.33
CA ALA A 126 -4.12 -8.26 -0.13
C ALA A 126 -4.85 -8.63 -1.42
N SER A 127 -4.40 -8.13 -2.57
CA SER A 127 -5.08 -8.29 -3.86
C SER A 127 -4.41 -9.25 -4.83
N ASN A 128 -3.33 -9.94 -4.40
CA ASN A 128 -2.48 -10.72 -5.30
C ASN A 128 -1.94 -9.87 -6.48
N ASN A 129 -1.48 -8.67 -6.15
CA ASN A 129 -0.91 -7.67 -7.06
C ASN A 129 -1.86 -7.21 -8.18
N ALA A 130 -3.15 -7.03 -7.87
CA ALA A 130 -4.15 -6.57 -8.85
C ALA A 130 -3.98 -5.11 -9.30
N LEU A 131 -3.09 -4.36 -8.63
CA LEU A 131 -2.74 -2.96 -8.92
C LEU A 131 -1.39 -2.83 -9.64
N VAL A 132 -0.92 -3.88 -10.32
CA VAL A 132 0.40 -3.90 -10.99
C VAL A 132 0.59 -2.75 -12.01
N ASP A 133 -0.49 -2.23 -12.58
CA ASP A 133 -0.47 -1.11 -13.52
C ASP A 133 -0.23 0.26 -12.86
N PHE A 134 -0.30 0.34 -11.52
CA PHE A 134 0.12 1.53 -10.77
C PHE A 134 1.64 1.61 -10.56
N ALA A 135 2.42 0.63 -11.05
CA ALA A 135 3.84 0.51 -10.76
C ALA A 135 4.64 1.80 -11.07
N THR A 136 5.52 2.19 -10.14
CA THR A 136 6.34 3.41 -10.25
C THR A 136 7.83 3.18 -10.07
N ALA A 137 8.26 2.03 -9.53
CA ALA A 137 9.67 1.68 -9.40
C ALA A 137 10.42 1.63 -10.75
N PRO A 138 9.83 1.15 -11.87
CA PRO A 138 10.49 1.21 -13.17
C PRO A 138 10.82 2.65 -13.59
N ASP A 139 9.86 3.55 -13.44
CA ASP A 139 10.02 4.98 -13.77
C ASP A 139 11.09 5.64 -12.89
N TRP A 140 11.11 5.33 -11.59
CA TRP A 140 12.17 5.76 -10.68
C TRP A 140 13.57 5.31 -11.14
N ALA A 141 13.70 4.06 -11.57
CA ALA A 141 14.97 3.52 -12.04
C ALA A 141 15.42 4.15 -13.37
N GLU A 142 14.49 4.33 -14.31
CA GLU A 142 14.75 5.01 -15.60
C GLU A 142 15.19 6.47 -15.40
N HIS A 143 14.70 7.14 -14.35
CA HIS A 143 15.07 8.50 -13.97
C HIS A 143 16.33 8.59 -13.08
N GLY A 144 17.20 7.58 -13.16
CA GLY A 144 18.52 7.58 -12.53
C GLY A 144 18.55 7.10 -11.10
N ALA A 145 17.50 6.40 -10.64
CA ALA A 145 17.40 5.78 -9.33
C ALA A 145 17.81 6.73 -8.20
N ARG A 146 17.18 7.91 -8.13
CA ARG A 146 17.52 8.92 -7.12
C ARG A 146 17.32 8.36 -5.71
N ASN A 147 18.27 8.61 -4.82
CA ASN A 147 18.18 8.20 -3.42
C ASN A 147 17.06 8.95 -2.66
N PHE A 148 15.94 8.23 -2.44
CA PHE A 148 14.88 8.54 -1.50
C PHE A 148 14.89 7.58 -0.29
N VAL A 149 15.93 6.75 -0.13
CA VAL A 149 16.07 5.88 1.05
C VAL A 149 16.52 6.70 2.26
N ASP A 150 17.41 7.66 2.07
CA ASP A 150 17.97 8.51 3.13
C ASP A 150 17.11 9.72 3.49
N ARG A 151 15.92 9.87 2.87
CA ARG A 151 15.01 11.00 3.11
C ARG A 151 13.56 10.61 2.87
N THR A 152 12.67 11.21 3.62
CA THR A 152 11.23 11.09 3.36
C THR A 152 10.77 12.26 2.54
N ASP A 153 10.19 11.99 1.38
CA ASP A 153 9.54 13.01 0.57
C ASP A 153 8.23 13.41 1.26
N PRO A 154 7.96 14.71 1.53
CA PRO A 154 6.77 15.17 2.25
C PRO A 154 5.50 15.14 1.38
N THR A 155 5.43 14.17 0.47
CA THR A 155 4.30 13.89 -0.41
C THR A 155 4.31 12.43 -0.82
N ASP A 156 3.13 11.86 -0.95
CA ASP A 156 2.79 10.58 -1.57
C ASP A 156 2.60 10.68 -3.10
N ARG A 157 2.47 11.90 -3.64
CA ARG A 157 2.15 12.15 -5.07
C ARG A 157 3.34 12.09 -6.01
N ASN A 158 4.55 11.90 -5.50
CA ASN A 158 5.75 11.82 -6.33
C ASN A 158 6.04 10.36 -6.69
N PRO A 159 5.80 9.94 -7.95
CA PRO A 159 5.97 8.54 -8.34
C PRO A 159 7.41 8.06 -8.16
N LEU A 160 8.41 8.94 -8.27
CA LEU A 160 9.81 8.55 -8.13
C LEU A 160 10.19 8.21 -6.68
N SER A 161 9.66 8.93 -5.69
CA SER A 161 9.94 8.63 -4.28
C SER A 161 9.17 7.39 -3.83
N THR A 162 7.91 7.27 -4.24
CA THR A 162 7.10 6.05 -4.04
C THR A 162 7.76 4.83 -4.69
N GLY A 163 8.22 4.95 -5.94
CA GLY A 163 8.86 3.86 -6.67
C GLY A 163 10.17 3.40 -6.02
N CYS A 164 10.97 4.34 -5.51
CA CYS A 164 12.14 4.03 -4.69
C CYS A 164 11.76 3.22 -3.44
N GLY A 165 10.71 3.65 -2.73
CA GLY A 165 10.21 2.96 -1.54
C GLY A 165 9.68 1.56 -1.83
N MET A 166 8.89 1.39 -2.91
CA MET A 166 8.37 0.10 -3.35
C MET A 166 9.51 -0.90 -3.60
N ALA A 167 10.51 -0.50 -4.40
CA ALA A 167 11.67 -1.34 -4.70
C ALA A 167 12.54 -1.61 -3.46
N PHE A 168 12.65 -0.66 -2.54
CA PHE A 168 13.40 -0.84 -1.30
C PHE A 168 12.73 -1.86 -0.37
N ILE A 169 11.41 -1.79 -0.21
CA ILE A 169 10.64 -2.78 0.57
C ILE A 169 10.74 -4.17 -0.09
N SER A 170 10.66 -4.27 -1.42
CA SER A 170 10.94 -5.53 -2.16
C SER A 170 12.30 -6.12 -1.76
N CYS A 171 13.35 -5.28 -1.74
CA CYS A 171 14.70 -5.68 -1.35
C CYS A 171 14.75 -6.22 0.08
N LEU A 172 14.14 -5.53 1.06
CA LEU A 172 14.07 -5.99 2.45
C LEU A 172 13.34 -7.33 2.58
N ILE A 173 12.23 -7.51 1.86
CA ILE A 173 11.47 -8.77 1.85
C ILE A 173 12.31 -9.90 1.26
N SER A 174 13.05 -9.64 0.18
CA SER A 174 13.97 -10.63 -0.42
C SER A 174 15.08 -11.09 0.54
N GLN A 175 15.43 -10.25 1.52
CA GLN A 175 16.40 -10.56 2.59
C GLN A 175 15.76 -11.29 3.78
N GLY A 176 14.45 -11.52 3.75
CA GLY A 176 13.71 -12.27 4.76
C GLY A 176 12.95 -11.40 5.77
N HIS A 177 12.94 -10.07 5.62
CA HIS A 177 12.15 -9.17 6.47
C HIS A 177 10.70 -9.13 5.99
N LYS A 178 9.79 -9.71 6.76
CA LYS A 178 8.37 -9.80 6.38
C LYS A 178 7.69 -8.44 6.46
N LEU A 179 6.65 -8.24 5.65
CA LEU A 179 5.87 -7.00 5.62
C LEU A 179 5.33 -6.58 7.00
N PRO A 180 4.85 -7.49 7.88
CA PRO A 180 4.50 -7.11 9.25
C PRO A 180 5.68 -6.55 10.06
N GLN A 181 6.88 -7.10 9.90
CA GLN A 181 8.08 -6.58 10.58
C GLN A 181 8.44 -5.19 10.04
N ILE A 182 8.36 -5.00 8.73
CA ILE A 182 8.62 -3.72 8.07
C ILE A 182 7.62 -2.65 8.54
N ALA A 183 6.32 -2.95 8.51
CA ALA A 183 5.27 -2.02 8.92
C ALA A 183 5.42 -1.62 10.40
N GLN A 184 5.61 -2.62 11.29
CA GLN A 184 5.71 -2.40 12.73
C GLN A 184 6.99 -1.66 13.14
N GLU A 185 8.05 -1.69 12.33
CA GLU A 185 9.25 -0.88 12.55
C GLU A 185 9.17 0.50 11.90
N MET A 186 8.50 0.62 10.74
CA MET A 186 8.38 1.86 9.99
C MET A 186 7.43 2.85 10.67
N VAL A 187 6.25 2.40 11.11
CA VAL A 187 5.23 3.29 11.72
C VAL A 187 5.78 4.05 12.95
N PRO A 188 6.50 3.42 13.90
CA PRO A 188 7.08 4.13 15.05
C PRO A 188 8.23 5.09 14.71
N LEU A 189 8.78 5.07 13.48
CA LEU A 189 9.73 6.10 13.05
C LEU A 189 9.03 7.44 12.76
N GLY A 190 7.72 7.39 12.48
CA GLY A 190 6.87 8.56 12.25
C GLY A 190 7.23 9.35 10.99
N ASP A 191 6.67 10.55 10.88
CA ASP A 191 6.68 11.36 9.65
C ASP A 191 8.06 11.83 9.18
N THR A 192 9.04 11.85 10.08
CA THR A 192 10.44 12.17 9.75
C THR A 192 11.29 10.92 9.51
N GLY A 193 10.73 9.75 9.77
CA GLY A 193 11.37 8.45 9.67
C GLY A 193 11.77 8.09 8.25
N THR A 194 13.00 7.65 8.05
CA THR A 194 13.53 7.28 6.72
C THR A 194 13.59 5.77 6.51
N LEU A 195 13.59 5.31 5.25
CA LEU A 195 13.81 3.90 4.92
C LEU A 195 15.22 3.43 5.33
N ALA A 196 16.19 4.34 5.39
CA ALA A 196 17.52 4.06 5.91
C ALA A 196 17.50 3.72 7.41
N GLU A 197 16.72 4.46 8.21
CA GLU A 197 16.52 4.16 9.63
C GLU A 197 15.79 2.82 9.83
N LEU A 198 14.77 2.55 9.00
CA LEU A 198 14.09 1.26 8.96
C LEU A 198 15.07 0.11 8.70
N TYR A 199 15.93 0.24 7.68
CA TYR A 199 16.97 -0.74 7.39
C TYR A 199 17.89 -0.96 8.58
N ALA A 200 18.32 0.11 9.26
CA ALA A 200 19.20 -0.01 10.43
C ALA A 200 18.52 -0.78 11.57
N ARG A 201 17.21 -0.57 11.79
CA ARG A 201 16.43 -1.31 12.80
C ARG A 201 16.28 -2.78 12.45
N LEU A 202 15.97 -3.10 11.19
CA LEU A 202 15.70 -4.47 10.75
C LEU A 202 16.97 -5.32 10.62
N THR A 203 18.05 -4.74 10.12
CA THR A 203 19.29 -5.47 9.80
C THR A 203 20.33 -5.41 10.93
N GLY A 204 20.22 -4.42 11.83
CA GLY A 204 21.27 -4.07 12.79
C GLY A 204 22.49 -3.39 12.16
N GLY A 205 22.47 -3.12 10.85
CA GLY A 205 23.51 -2.40 10.13
C GLY A 205 23.46 -0.88 10.34
N PRO A 206 24.52 -0.14 9.97
CA PRO A 206 24.51 1.31 10.05
C PRO A 206 23.57 1.91 9.00
N GLN A 207 22.80 2.92 9.38
CA GLN A 207 21.88 3.64 8.49
C GLN A 207 22.55 4.12 7.19
N SER A 208 23.79 4.60 7.27
CA SER A 208 24.55 5.07 6.11
C SER A 208 24.84 3.99 5.05
N GLN A 209 24.59 2.72 5.37
CA GLN A 209 24.81 1.59 4.46
C GLN A 209 23.53 1.18 3.71
N ALA A 210 22.35 1.65 4.14
CA ALA A 210 21.07 1.31 3.52
C ALA A 210 21.03 1.62 2.03
N TRP A 211 21.37 2.86 1.64
CA TRP A 211 21.41 3.24 0.22
C TRP A 211 22.51 2.51 -0.56
N PRO A 212 23.80 2.49 -0.14
CA PRO A 212 24.83 1.74 -0.86
C PRO A 212 24.50 0.26 -1.10
N ASP A 213 23.95 -0.43 -0.09
CA ASP A 213 23.56 -1.84 -0.23
C ASP A 213 22.41 -2.01 -1.23
N PHE A 214 21.39 -1.17 -1.12
CA PHE A 214 20.27 -1.20 -2.04
C PHE A 214 20.66 -0.84 -3.47
N GLU A 215 21.49 0.18 -3.65
CA GLU A 215 22.02 0.60 -4.96
C GLU A 215 22.84 -0.54 -5.61
N GLN A 216 23.63 -1.25 -4.80
CA GLN A 216 24.35 -2.44 -5.28
C GLN A 216 23.38 -3.56 -5.66
N ALA A 217 22.34 -3.80 -4.86
CA ALA A 217 21.35 -4.84 -5.11
C ALA A 217 20.60 -4.60 -6.42
N ILE A 218 20.11 -3.38 -6.68
CA ILE A 218 19.40 -3.05 -7.93
C ILE A 218 20.31 -3.14 -9.17
N LYS A 219 21.60 -2.80 -9.04
CA LYS A 219 22.60 -2.98 -10.12
C LYS A 219 22.88 -4.46 -10.42
N GLY A 220 22.66 -5.32 -9.45
CA GLY A 220 22.82 -6.77 -9.59
C GLY A 220 21.62 -7.48 -10.22
N LEU A 221 20.50 -6.80 -10.44
CA LEU A 221 19.32 -7.39 -11.05
C LEU A 221 19.57 -7.73 -12.52
N PRO A 222 19.26 -8.96 -12.97
CA PRO A 222 19.54 -9.38 -14.35
C PRO A 222 18.76 -8.58 -15.39
N ASP A 223 17.52 -8.19 -15.06
CA ASP A 223 16.61 -7.46 -15.95
C ASP A 223 16.41 -5.99 -15.53
N GLY A 224 17.14 -5.53 -14.51
CA GLY A 224 16.91 -4.23 -13.89
C GLY A 224 15.60 -4.16 -13.09
N VAL A 225 15.11 -2.94 -12.85
CA VAL A 225 13.87 -2.69 -12.10
C VAL A 225 12.71 -2.59 -13.10
N THR A 226 11.97 -3.69 -13.29
CA THR A 226 10.88 -3.81 -14.28
C THR A 226 9.48 -3.84 -13.68
N SER A 227 9.39 -3.85 -12.34
CA SER A 227 8.14 -3.74 -11.59
C SER A 227 8.40 -3.13 -10.21
N ASP A 228 7.34 -2.93 -9.43
CA ASP A 228 7.44 -2.54 -8.01
C ASP A 228 7.97 -3.65 -7.09
N ASP A 229 8.03 -4.90 -7.58
CA ASP A 229 8.67 -6.02 -6.91
C ASP A 229 9.88 -6.53 -7.72
N PRO A 230 10.94 -5.70 -7.88
CA PRO A 230 12.06 -6.07 -8.74
C PRO A 230 12.87 -7.26 -8.21
N PHE A 231 12.74 -7.63 -6.93
CA PHE A 231 13.41 -8.79 -6.34
C PHE A 231 12.52 -10.05 -6.29
N GLY A 232 11.30 -10.01 -6.83
CA GLY A 232 10.38 -11.16 -6.84
C GLY A 232 10.00 -11.64 -5.44
N ALA A 233 9.93 -10.71 -4.49
CA ALA A 233 9.76 -10.95 -3.06
C ALA A 233 8.28 -11.12 -2.67
N PHE A 234 7.35 -10.81 -3.57
CA PHE A 234 5.90 -10.90 -3.35
C PHE A 234 5.42 -12.23 -2.73
N PRO A 235 5.85 -13.42 -3.22
CA PRO A 235 5.40 -14.70 -2.67
C PRO A 235 5.84 -14.95 -1.21
N THR A 236 6.80 -14.18 -0.71
CA THR A 236 7.35 -14.33 0.65
C THR A 236 7.10 -13.10 1.52
N ALA A 237 6.19 -12.20 1.13
CA ALA A 237 5.94 -10.94 1.85
C ALA A 237 5.34 -11.13 3.24
N ILE A 238 4.53 -12.19 3.46
CA ILE A 238 3.93 -12.53 4.76
C ILE A 238 4.68 -13.68 5.44
#